data_AF-A0A976LIM2-F1
#
_entry.id   AF-A0A976LIM2-F1
#
_cell.length_a   1.000
_cell.length_b   1.000
_cell.length_c   1.000
_cell.angle_alpha   90.00
_cell.angle_beta   90.00
_cell.angle_gamma   90.00
#
_symmetry.space_group_name_H-M   'P 1'
#
loop_
_entity.id
_entity.type
_entity.pdbx_description
1 polymer ?
#
loop_
_entity_poly.entity_id
_entity_poly.type
_entity_poly.pdbx_seq_one_letter_code
_entity_poly.pdbx_strand_id
1 'polypeptide(L)'
;MSTIKVRTKVEQQGLLVRILIDHPMETGRRVDPLTGLRVTADFIKDFIVLFRGKVVVEGRFSTGVAKNPYLNLILHEARPGEVLEVRIKDNEGREEAMSYRIPPHKTD
;
A
#
# COMPACT_ATOMS: atom_id res chain seq x y z
N MET A 1 -14.30 -1.06 -6.30
CA MET A 1 -13.07 -0.34 -6.70
C MET A 1 -11.98 -0.75 -5.73
N SER A 2 -10.73 -0.84 -6.16
CA SER A 2 -9.60 -1.20 -5.30
C SER A 2 -9.35 -0.15 -4.21
N THR A 3 -8.95 -0.58 -3.00
CA THR A 3 -8.55 0.31 -1.89
C THR A 3 -7.13 0.87 -2.08
N ILE A 4 -6.33 0.20 -2.91
CA ILE A 4 -4.94 0.55 -3.20
C ILE A 4 -4.90 1.60 -4.32
N LYS A 5 -4.27 2.73 -4.03
CA LYS A 5 -4.06 3.84 -4.97
C LYS A 5 -2.57 4.01 -5.21
N VAL A 6 -2.15 3.92 -6.46
CA VAL A 6 -0.76 4.11 -6.87
C VAL A 6 -0.65 5.36 -7.73
N ARG A 7 0.36 6.19 -7.44
CA ARG A 7 0.75 7.33 -8.27
C ARG A 7 2.25 7.31 -8.48
N THR A 8 2.68 7.67 -9.68
CA THR A 8 4.10 7.74 -10.01
C THR A 8 4.52 9.11 -10.49
N LYS A 9 5.75 9.50 -10.20
CA LYS A 9 6.39 10.73 -10.69
C LYS A 9 7.84 10.43 -11.07
N VAL A 10 8.29 10.93 -12.22
CA VAL A 10 9.71 10.85 -12.58
C VAL A 10 10.49 11.88 -11.77
N GLU A 11 11.59 11.44 -11.17
CA GLU A 11 12.53 12.28 -10.42
C GLU A 11 13.97 11.96 -10.87
N GLN A 12 14.94 12.80 -10.50
CA GLN A 12 16.34 12.65 -10.94
C GLN A 12 16.93 11.28 -10.58
N GLN A 13 16.47 10.67 -9.49
CA GLN A 13 16.97 9.40 -8.97
C GLN A 13 16.21 8.18 -9.54
N GLY A 14 15.12 8.38 -10.27
CA GLY A 14 14.28 7.28 -10.79
C GLY A 14 12.79 7.60 -10.73
N LEU A 15 11.97 6.55 -10.76
CA LEU A 15 10.52 6.67 -10.64
C LEU A 15 10.11 6.65 -9.16
N LEU A 16 9.65 7.79 -8.64
CA LEU A 16 9.01 7.84 -7.34
C LEU A 16 7.61 7.21 -7.43
N VAL A 17 7.42 6.13 -6.69
CA VAL A 17 6.14 5.43 -6.55
C VAL A 17 5.54 5.78 -5.18
N ARG A 18 4.31 6.29 -5.21
CA ARG A 18 3.51 6.63 -4.03
C ARG A 18 2.35 5.66 -3.94
N ILE A 19 2.25 4.95 -2.83
CA ILE A 19 1.21 3.95 -2.57
C ILE A 19 0.39 4.44 -1.37
N LEU A 20 -0.92 4.58 -1.57
CA LEU A 20 -1.88 4.90 -0.51
C LEU A 20 -2.90 3.78 -0.44
N ILE A 21 -3.12 3.23 0.76
CA ILE A 21 -4.10 2.17 0.98
C ILE A 21 -5.21 2.73 1.84
N ASP A 22 -6.45 2.70 1.35
CA ASP A 22 -7.63 3.12 2.11
C ASP A 22 -8.01 2.04 3.14
N HIS A 23 -7.51 2.18 4.36
CA HIS A 23 -7.65 1.18 5.41
C HIS A 23 -7.74 1.82 6.80
N PRO A 24 -8.66 1.36 7.69
CA PRO A 24 -8.88 1.98 9.00
C PRO A 24 -7.67 1.88 9.93
N MET A 25 -6.93 0.75 9.89
CA MET A 25 -5.83 0.45 10.83
C MET A 25 -6.29 0.57 12.30
N GLU A 26 -7.45 0.00 12.60
CA GLU A 26 -8.00 -0.03 13.95
C GLU A 26 -7.08 -0.86 14.87
N THR A 27 -6.70 -0.26 15.98
CA THR A 27 -5.68 -0.83 16.88
C THR A 27 -6.24 -1.86 17.84
N GLY A 28 -7.57 -1.92 17.97
CA GLY A 28 -8.26 -2.72 18.97
C GLY A 28 -8.31 -2.10 20.36
N ARG A 29 -7.76 -0.89 20.54
CA ARG A 29 -7.71 -0.18 21.83
C ARG A 29 -8.89 0.75 22.05
N ARG A 30 -9.60 1.12 20.98
CA ARG A 30 -10.75 2.02 21.05
C ARG A 30 -11.94 1.31 21.70
N VAL A 31 -12.60 2.03 22.61
CA VAL A 31 -13.89 1.61 23.18
C VAL A 31 -15.01 2.30 22.42
N ASP A 32 -16.02 1.53 22.03
CA ASP A 32 -17.22 2.05 21.41
C ASP A 32 -18.11 2.73 22.47
N PRO A 33 -18.49 4.00 22.30
CA PRO A 33 -19.21 4.75 23.32
C PRO A 33 -20.69 4.32 23.48
N LEU A 34 -21.28 3.65 22.47
CA LEU A 34 -22.67 3.21 22.50
C LEU A 34 -22.79 1.85 23.18
N THR A 35 -21.84 0.95 22.92
CA THR A 35 -21.88 -0.43 23.43
C THR A 35 -20.99 -0.64 24.66
N GLY A 36 -20.01 0.24 24.91
CA GLY A 36 -19.01 0.09 25.96
C GLY A 36 -17.97 -1.00 25.68
N LEU A 37 -18.02 -1.66 24.52
CA LEU A 37 -17.13 -2.75 24.14
C LEU A 37 -15.89 -2.24 23.42
N ARG A 38 -14.79 -3.01 23.48
CA ARG A 38 -13.63 -2.74 22.64
C ARG A 38 -13.94 -3.08 21.20
N VAL A 39 -13.54 -2.19 20.29
CA VAL A 39 -13.61 -2.48 18.86
C VAL A 39 -12.50 -3.46 18.51
N THR A 40 -12.79 -4.43 17.66
CA THR A 40 -11.80 -5.42 17.19
C THR A 40 -10.69 -4.73 16.41
N ALA A 41 -9.45 -5.21 16.59
CA ALA A 41 -8.33 -4.72 15.79
C ALA A 41 -8.53 -5.11 14.33
N ASP A 42 -8.33 -4.15 13.43
CA ASP A 42 -8.44 -4.32 11.98
C ASP A 42 -7.30 -3.54 11.31
N PHE A 43 -6.22 -4.24 10.99
CA PHE A 43 -4.99 -3.66 10.46
C PHE A 43 -4.34 -4.57 9.41
N ILE A 44 -3.73 -3.94 8.42
CA ILE A 44 -2.90 -4.62 7.43
C ILE A 44 -1.72 -5.27 8.16
N LYS A 45 -1.47 -6.56 7.90
CA LYS A 45 -0.35 -7.33 8.44
C LYS A 45 0.78 -7.45 7.45
N ASP A 46 0.49 -7.87 6.22
CA ASP A 46 1.50 -8.10 5.19
C ASP A 46 1.32 -7.09 4.06
N PHE A 47 2.43 -6.50 3.62
CA PHE A 47 2.51 -5.58 2.50
C PHE A 47 3.67 -6.00 1.60
N ILE A 48 3.37 -6.29 0.33
CA ILE A 48 4.36 -6.74 -0.65
C ILE A 48 4.25 -5.88 -1.89
N VAL A 49 5.38 -5.43 -2.40
CA VAL A 49 5.49 -4.79 -3.71
C VAL A 49 6.36 -5.68 -4.60
N LEU A 50 5.82 -6.05 -5.75
CA LEU A 50 6.54 -6.77 -6.78
C LEU A 50 6.79 -5.87 -7.99
N PHE A 51 7.99 -5.95 -8.54
CA PHE A 51 8.36 -5.30 -9.78
C PHE A 51 9.07 -6.32 -10.68
N ARG A 52 8.59 -6.47 -11.92
CA ARG A 52 9.08 -7.51 -12.86
C ARG A 52 9.03 -8.93 -12.26
N GLY A 53 8.00 -9.23 -11.46
CA GLY A 53 7.82 -10.51 -10.77
C GLY A 53 8.75 -10.74 -9.58
N LYS A 54 9.62 -9.78 -9.23
CA LYS A 54 10.52 -9.85 -8.07
C LYS A 54 9.95 -9.03 -6.92
N VAL A 55 10.02 -9.56 -5.71
CA VAL A 55 9.72 -8.80 -4.49
C VAL A 55 10.77 -7.70 -4.34
N VAL A 56 10.34 -6.45 -4.37
CA VAL A 56 11.20 -5.27 -4.16
C VAL A 56 10.97 -4.62 -2.80
N VAL A 57 9.78 -4.82 -2.22
CA VAL A 57 9.47 -4.46 -0.84
C VAL A 57 8.65 -5.58 -0.22
N GLU A 58 9.02 -5.98 0.98
CA GLU A 58 8.22 -6.84 1.85
C GLU A 58 8.21 -6.20 3.24
N GLY A 59 7.01 -5.99 3.78
CA GLY A 59 6.80 -5.32 5.05
C GLY A 59 5.77 -6.05 5.88
N ARG A 60 6.03 -6.13 7.19
CA ARG A 60 5.05 -6.55 8.19
C ARG A 60 4.62 -5.35 9.02
N PHE A 61 3.35 -5.00 8.90
CA PHE A 61 2.75 -3.90 9.64
C PHE A 61 2.17 -4.41 10.95
N SER A 62 1.95 -3.46 11.86
CA SER A 62 1.32 -3.67 13.16
C SER A 62 0.32 -2.55 13.40
N THR A 63 -0.38 -2.61 14.54
CA THR A 63 -1.27 -1.56 15.00
C THR A 63 -0.57 -0.21 15.26
N GLY A 64 0.75 -0.12 15.13
CA GLY A 64 1.50 1.14 15.18
C GLY A 64 1.47 1.94 13.87
N VAL A 65 0.99 1.36 12.77
CA VAL A 65 0.86 2.05 11.49
C VAL A 65 -0.43 2.87 11.48
N ALA A 66 -0.33 4.13 11.06
CA ALA A 66 -1.45 5.05 11.03
C ALA A 66 -2.54 4.65 10.01
N LYS A 67 -3.77 5.11 10.24
CA LYS A 67 -4.88 5.04 9.27
C LYS A 67 -4.43 5.54 7.91
N ASN A 68 -4.92 4.88 6.86
CA ASN A 68 -4.54 5.11 5.47
C ASN A 68 -3.03 4.99 5.21
N PRO A 69 -2.45 3.78 5.37
CA PRO A 69 -1.01 3.60 5.22
C PRO A 69 -0.50 4.16 3.89
N TYR A 70 0.57 4.94 3.99
CA TYR A 70 1.18 5.65 2.87
C TYR A 70 2.66 5.30 2.77
N LEU A 71 3.09 4.83 1.60
CA LEU A 71 4.47 4.43 1.34
C LEU A 71 5.01 5.13 0.09
N ASN A 72 6.28 5.52 0.18
CA ASN A 72 7.06 6.05 -0.93
C ASN A 72 8.29 5.18 -1.15
N LEU A 73 8.54 4.82 -2.40
CA LEU A 73 9.75 4.11 -2.81
C LEU A 73 10.21 4.63 -4.17
N ILE A 74 11.51 4.58 -4.41
CA ILE A 74 12.11 4.98 -5.70
C ILE A 74 12.52 3.71 -6.44
N LEU A 75 12.05 3.58 -7.69
CA LEU A 75 12.51 2.55 -8.62
C LEU A 75 13.47 3.18 -9.62
N HIS A 76 14.76 2.88 -9.49
CA HIS A 76 15.82 3.50 -10.28
C HIS A 76 15.73 3.21 -11.80
N GLU A 77 15.36 1.99 -12.18
CA GLU A 77 15.38 1.52 -13.58
C GLU A 77 13.99 1.24 -14.16
N ALA A 78 12.95 1.86 -13.61
CA ALA A 78 11.58 1.63 -14.06
C ALA A 78 11.25 2.42 -15.34
N ARG A 79 10.60 1.76 -16.30
CA ARG A 79 10.24 2.34 -17.60
C ARG A 79 8.73 2.38 -17.79
N PRO A 80 8.21 3.30 -18.63
CA PRO A 80 6.81 3.27 -19.06
C PRO A 80 6.39 1.92 -19.62
N GLY A 81 5.15 1.53 -19.34
CA GLY A 81 4.57 0.26 -19.78
C GLY A 81 4.91 -0.93 -18.88
N GLU A 82 5.93 -0.85 -18.03
CA GLU A 82 6.22 -1.89 -17.04
C GLU A 82 5.14 -1.90 -15.94
N VAL A 83 5.01 -3.05 -15.27
CA VAL A 83 3.94 -3.29 -14.27
C VAL A 83 4.56 -3.44 -12.89
N LEU A 84 3.99 -2.71 -11.95
CA LEU A 84 4.16 -2.87 -10.51
C LEU A 84 2.94 -3.62 -9.95
N GLU A 85 3.16 -4.55 -9.03
CA GLU A 85 2.08 -5.18 -8.29
C GLU A 85 2.21 -4.85 -6.80
N VAL A 86 1.10 -4.49 -6.17
CA VAL A 86 1.02 -4.26 -4.72
C VAL A 86 0.03 -5.27 -4.16
N ARG A 87 0.45 -6.00 -3.12
CA ARG A 87 -0.37 -6.97 -2.40
C ARG A 87 -0.44 -6.61 -0.93
N ILE A 88 -1.63 -6.73 -0.36
CA ILE A 88 -1.86 -6.56 1.07
C ILE A 88 -2.64 -7.73 1.62
N LYS A 89 -2.39 -8.05 2.89
CA LYS A 89 -3.17 -8.97 3.70
C LYS A 89 -3.37 -8.41 5.09
N ASP A 90 -4.58 -8.40 5.59
CA ASP A 90 -4.88 -7.96 6.96
C ASP A 90 -4.94 -9.10 7.98
N ASN A 91 -5.19 -8.73 9.23
CA ASN A 91 -5.30 -9.68 10.35
C ASN A 91 -6.57 -10.53 10.34
N GLU A 92 -7.57 -10.17 9.55
CA GLU A 92 -8.78 -10.99 9.33
C GLU A 92 -8.62 -11.95 8.15
N GLY A 93 -7.48 -11.89 7.44
CA GLY A 93 -7.17 -12.74 6.31
C GLY A 93 -7.74 -12.23 4.98
N ARG A 94 -8.27 -11.00 4.95
CA ARG A 94 -8.70 -10.37 3.70
C ARG A 94 -7.45 -9.96 2.92
N GLU A 95 -7.47 -10.22 1.63
CA GLU A 95 -6.34 -9.99 0.73
C GLU A 95 -6.78 -9.13 -0.44
N GLU A 96 -5.91 -8.22 -0.87
CA GLU A 96 -6.11 -7.43 -2.07
C GLU A 96 -4.81 -7.32 -2.85
N ALA A 97 -4.92 -7.41 -4.17
CA ALA A 97 -3.82 -7.20 -5.10
C ALA A 97 -4.22 -6.15 -6.14
N MET A 98 -3.29 -5.23 -6.42
CA MET A 98 -3.43 -4.21 -7.45
C MET A 98 -2.25 -4.26 -8.41
N SER A 99 -2.53 -4.31 -9.71
CA SER A 99 -1.54 -4.12 -10.76
C SER A 99 -1.59 -2.70 -11.30
N TYR A 100 -0.46 -2.01 -11.27
CA TYR A 100 -0.29 -0.66 -11.77
C TYR A 100 0.67 -0.67 -12.96
N ARG A 101 0.16 -0.28 -14.14
CA ARG A 101 1.00 -0.06 -15.33
C ARG A 101 1.55 1.35 -15.28
N ILE A 102 2.88 1.48 -15.34
CA ILE A 102 3.56 2.77 -15.35
C ILE A 102 3.14 3.54 -16.61
N PRO A 103 2.53 4.72 -16.49
CA PRO A 103 2.08 5.49 -17.64
C PRO A 103 3.27 6.06 -18.42
N PRO A 104 3.08 6.40 -19.71
CA PRO A 104 4.02 7.25 -20.44
C PRO A 104 4.30 8.51 -19.64
N HIS A 105 5.58 8.87 -19.54
CA HIS A 105 5.97 10.13 -18.93
C HIS A 105 5.49 11.24 -19.86
N LYS A 106 4.61 12.12 -19.38
CA LYS A 106 4.31 13.36 -20.09
C LYS A 106 5.59 14.18 -20.10
N THR A 107 6.19 14.31 -21.27
CA THR A 107 7.14 15.39 -21.55
C THR A 107 6.27 16.63 -21.66
N ASP A 108 6.38 17.53 -20.69
CA ASP A 108 5.86 18.90 -20.85
C ASP A 108 6.60 19.59 -22.01
#